data_AF-A0A6G1RLU4-F1
#
_entry.id   AF-A0A6G1RLU4-F1
#
_cell.length_a   1.000
_cell.length_b   1.000
_cell.length_c   1.000
_cell.angle_alpha   90.00
_cell.angle_beta   90.00
_cell.angle_gamma   90.00
#
_symmetry.space_group_name_H-M   'P 1'
#
loop_
_entity.id
_entity.type
_entity.pdbx_description
1 polymer ?
#
loop_
_entity_poly.entity_id
_entity_poly.type
_entity_poly.pdbx_seq_one_letter_code
_entity_poly.pdbx_strand_id
1 'polypeptide(L)'
;MWKPETVFEKMRGLTHPLLRRLLGLSPHCVPEWLSSSRSPILNPKHSSLRQSCSAKPGLMTATDVVNYWHEVFKTNGIPEARESSEYIVSFVLGAKTFQSLNSKSLHTPLTAEQREQIQQLSNKRLERMPVQYVLGEWDFQDLTLKMRPPVFIPRPETEDLVSLVLEDECQKREKNSGLCFPVPVPDSVILEIGCGSGAIALSLLSKLPQSRVIALDKEKAAVDLTRENAHRLRLQDRIHILHRDVSCSNCFHCYGPPVFLPFYFDGGRQA
;
A
#
# COMPACT_ATOMS: atom_id res chain seq x y z
N MET A 1 10.29 -11.26 4.11
CA MET A 1 9.10 -11.99 3.60
C MET A 1 8.05 -12.04 4.70
N TRP A 2 7.01 -11.21 4.62
CA TRP A 2 5.89 -11.20 5.57
C TRP A 2 4.97 -12.37 5.22
N LYS A 3 4.86 -13.37 6.12
CA LYS A 3 3.90 -14.48 5.99
C LYS A 3 2.74 -14.22 6.96
N PRO A 4 1.49 -14.09 6.48
CA PRO A 4 0.33 -13.66 7.29
C PRO A 4 -0.08 -14.66 8.40
N GLU A 5 0.44 -15.89 8.40
CA GLU A 5 -0.10 -16.98 9.23
C GLU A 5 0.55 -17.12 10.63
N THR A 6 1.69 -16.48 10.90
CA THR A 6 2.50 -16.79 12.10
C THR A 6 2.14 -16.02 13.39
N VAL A 7 1.16 -15.11 13.36
CA VAL A 7 0.74 -14.33 14.54
C VAL A 7 -0.45 -14.97 15.27
N PHE A 8 -1.39 -15.57 14.54
CA PHE A 8 -2.59 -16.17 15.13
C PHE A 8 -2.33 -17.51 15.83
N GLU A 9 -1.31 -18.27 15.44
CA GLU A 9 -0.96 -19.55 16.09
C GLU A 9 -0.12 -19.38 17.36
N LYS A 10 0.66 -18.30 17.49
CA LYS A 10 1.43 -18.01 18.71
C LYS A 10 0.58 -17.56 19.91
N MET A 11 -0.70 -17.25 19.71
CA MET A 11 -1.63 -16.86 20.78
C MET A 11 -2.46 -18.02 21.36
N ARG A 12 -2.40 -19.24 20.81
CA ARG A 12 -3.16 -20.40 21.31
C ARG A 12 -2.41 -21.27 22.35
N GLY A 13 -1.17 -20.92 22.70
CA GLY A 13 -0.30 -21.74 23.56
C GLY A 13 -0.30 -21.45 25.07
N LEU A 14 -1.20 -20.60 25.60
CA LEU A 14 -1.15 -20.16 27.01
C LEU A 14 -2.42 -20.47 27.82
N THR A 15 -3.06 -21.60 27.57
CA THR A 15 -4.16 -22.11 28.40
C THR A 15 -3.86 -23.52 28.91
N HIS A 16 -2.84 -23.67 29.76
CA HIS A 16 -2.61 -24.92 30.49
C HIS A 16 -3.10 -24.80 31.96
N PRO A 17 -3.96 -25.70 32.46
CA PRO A 17 -4.60 -25.60 33.79
C PRO A 17 -3.66 -25.60 35.01
N LEU A 18 -2.36 -25.87 34.82
CA LEU A 18 -1.38 -25.99 35.92
C LEU A 18 -0.80 -24.65 36.39
N LEU A 19 -0.85 -23.59 35.58
CA LEU A 19 -0.30 -22.28 35.97
C LEU A 19 -1.21 -21.51 36.95
N ARG A 20 -2.50 -21.89 37.03
CA ARG A 20 -3.49 -21.22 37.88
C ARG A 20 -3.35 -21.54 39.37
N ARG A 21 -2.66 -22.63 39.72
CA ARG A 21 -2.47 -23.08 41.11
C ARG A 21 -1.21 -22.47 41.77
N LEU A 22 -0.30 -21.89 40.99
CA LEU A 22 0.94 -21.29 41.49
C LEU A 22 0.78 -19.81 41.93
N LEU A 23 -0.34 -19.17 41.60
CA LEU A 23 -0.55 -17.72 41.79
C LEU A 23 -1.61 -17.35 42.85
N GLY A 24 -2.14 -18.31 43.61
CA GLY A 24 -2.84 -18.02 44.87
C GLY A 24 -4.08 -17.11 44.82
N LEU A 25 -4.81 -17.05 43.71
CA LEU A 25 -6.01 -16.20 43.59
C LEU A 25 -7.30 -16.99 43.90
N SER A 26 -7.98 -16.61 44.98
CA SER A 26 -9.32 -17.08 45.36
C SER A 26 -10.41 -16.37 44.52
N PRO A 27 -11.59 -16.99 44.29
CA PRO A 27 -12.60 -16.46 43.38
C PRO A 27 -13.55 -15.52 44.13
N HIS A 28 -13.90 -14.37 43.54
CA HIS A 28 -15.27 -13.81 43.52
C HIS A 28 -15.29 -12.43 42.83
N CYS A 29 -16.42 -12.19 42.13
CA CYS A 29 -16.94 -10.93 41.57
C CYS A 29 -16.70 -10.61 40.06
N VAL A 30 -17.77 -10.97 39.31
CA VAL A 30 -18.47 -10.38 38.14
C VAL A 30 -17.70 -9.55 37.08
N PRO A 31 -17.91 -9.80 35.75
CA PRO A 31 -17.23 -9.06 34.68
C PRO A 31 -17.89 -7.72 34.34
N GLU A 32 -17.08 -6.67 34.31
CA GLU A 32 -17.43 -5.30 33.92
C GLU A 32 -16.83 -5.00 32.53
N TRP A 33 -17.45 -5.49 31.45
CA TRP A 33 -17.01 -5.24 30.06
C TRP A 33 -17.64 -3.97 29.44
N LEU A 34 -17.88 -2.96 30.28
CA LEU A 34 -18.34 -1.64 29.85
C LEU A 34 -17.62 -0.53 30.62
N SER A 35 -16.29 -0.64 30.78
CA SER A 35 -15.47 0.57 30.90
C SER A 35 -13.99 0.30 30.61
N SER A 36 -13.37 1.29 29.98
CA SER A 36 -11.93 1.52 29.90
C SER A 36 -11.11 0.68 28.91
N SER A 37 -10.92 1.30 27.75
CA SER A 37 -9.79 1.15 26.84
C SER A 37 -8.46 1.00 27.57
N ARG A 38 -7.87 -0.20 27.56
CA ARG A 38 -6.45 -0.41 27.85
C ARG A 38 -5.68 -0.47 26.55
N SER A 39 -4.87 0.56 26.33
CA SER A 39 -3.81 0.61 25.33
C SER A 39 -2.88 -0.61 25.46
N PRO A 40 -2.36 -1.17 24.35
CA PRO A 40 -1.41 -2.26 24.44
C PRO A 40 -0.09 -1.76 25.03
N ILE A 41 0.49 -2.60 25.89
CA ILE A 41 1.71 -2.37 26.66
C ILE A 41 2.86 -2.03 25.71
N LEU A 42 3.29 -0.78 25.73
CA LEU A 42 4.48 -0.28 25.05
C LEU A 42 5.75 -0.87 25.68
N ASN A 43 6.66 -1.33 24.84
CA ASN A 43 7.98 -1.84 25.20
C ASN A 43 8.77 -0.79 26.03
N PRO A 44 9.42 -1.13 27.15
CA PRO A 44 10.05 -0.17 28.08
C PRO A 44 11.12 0.76 27.48
N LYS A 45 11.59 0.50 26.24
CA LYS A 45 12.57 1.32 25.53
C LYS A 45 12.00 2.64 24.96
N HIS A 46 10.67 2.83 24.95
CA HIS A 46 10.06 4.08 24.50
C HIS A 46 10.13 5.21 25.54
N SER A 47 10.36 4.91 26.82
CA SER A 47 10.39 5.94 27.87
C SER A 47 11.67 6.80 27.81
N SER A 48 12.80 6.21 27.41
CA SER A 48 14.09 6.91 27.31
C SER A 48 14.20 7.82 26.07
N LEU A 49 13.51 7.48 24.97
CA LEU A 49 13.46 8.33 23.77
C LEU A 49 12.52 9.54 23.94
N ARG A 50 11.60 9.51 24.92
CA ARG A 50 10.85 10.73 25.31
C ARG A 50 11.75 11.77 25.98
N GLN A 51 12.89 11.37 26.54
CA GLN A 51 13.79 12.25 27.30
C GLN A 51 14.86 12.94 26.46
N SER A 52 15.13 12.53 25.22
CA SER A 52 16.21 13.15 24.41
C SER A 52 15.76 14.29 23.50
N CYS A 53 14.47 14.61 23.43
CA CYS A 53 13.97 15.80 22.73
C CYS A 53 13.70 16.90 23.76
N SER A 54 14.65 17.83 23.93
CA SER A 54 14.53 18.99 24.83
C SER A 54 13.49 20.04 24.36
N ALA A 55 12.71 19.74 23.32
CA ALA A 55 11.68 20.62 22.80
C ALA A 55 10.47 20.68 23.75
N LYS A 56 10.05 21.89 24.11
CA LYS A 56 8.80 22.11 24.87
C LYS A 56 7.65 21.35 24.19
N PRO A 57 6.75 20.66 24.94
CA PRO A 57 5.69 19.77 24.40
C PRO A 57 4.68 20.36 23.38
N GLY A 58 4.88 21.57 22.86
CA GLY A 58 4.01 22.22 21.87
C GLY A 58 4.73 22.96 20.74
N LEU A 59 6.06 22.83 20.58
CA LEU A 59 6.82 23.61 19.59
C LEU A 59 7.50 22.78 18.48
N MET A 60 7.23 21.48 18.40
CA MET A 60 7.92 20.62 17.42
C MET A 60 7.53 20.98 15.99
N THR A 61 8.55 21.30 15.19
CA THR A 61 8.43 21.54 13.75
C THR A 61 8.36 20.22 12.97
N ALA A 62 8.04 20.29 11.67
CA ALA A 62 8.03 19.11 10.81
C ALA A 62 9.39 18.39 10.80
N THR A 63 10.48 19.17 10.76
CA THR A 63 11.86 18.66 10.81
C THR A 63 12.17 17.96 12.13
N ASP A 64 11.73 18.53 13.26
CA ASP A 64 11.93 17.91 14.57
C ASP A 64 11.22 16.55 14.67
N VAL A 65 9.98 16.48 14.18
CA VAL A 65 9.19 15.25 14.21
C VAL A 65 9.76 14.19 13.26
N VAL A 66 10.24 14.58 12.08
CA VAL A 66 10.92 13.66 11.16
C VAL A 66 12.17 13.07 11.82
N ASN A 67 13.01 13.92 12.43
CA ASN A 67 14.24 13.48 13.08
C ASN A 67 13.95 12.56 14.28
N TYR A 68 12.93 12.88 15.08
CA TYR A 68 12.48 12.04 16.18
C TYR A 68 12.10 10.64 15.71
N TRP A 69 11.18 10.55 14.74
CA TRP A 69 10.69 9.26 14.26
C TRP A 69 11.74 8.47 13.47
N HIS A 70 12.64 9.16 12.76
CA HIS A 70 13.80 8.53 12.14
C HIS A 70 14.63 7.75 13.18
N GLU A 71 14.99 8.38 14.29
CA GLU A 71 15.79 7.72 15.35
C GLU A 71 15.02 6.59 16.04
N VAL A 72 13.70 6.77 16.26
CA VAL A 72 12.85 5.70 16.80
C VAL A 72 12.82 4.49 15.86
N PHE A 73 12.60 4.70 14.56
CA PHE A 73 12.57 3.63 13.57
C PHE A 73 13.93 2.93 13.42
N LYS A 74 15.01 3.72 13.34
CA LYS A 74 16.38 3.21 13.26
C LYS A 74 16.74 2.35 14.47
N THR A 75 16.43 2.81 15.68
CA THR A 75 16.70 2.07 16.92
C THR A 75 15.92 0.75 17.01
N ASN A 76 14.74 0.69 16.37
CA ASN A 76 13.91 -0.53 16.32
C ASN A 76 14.21 -1.42 15.10
N GLY A 77 15.23 -1.09 14.29
CA GLY A 77 15.62 -1.86 13.11
C GLY A 77 14.56 -1.87 12.01
N ILE A 78 13.80 -0.79 11.89
CA ILE A 78 12.84 -0.60 10.80
C ILE A 78 13.62 -0.17 9.53
N PRO A 79 13.46 -0.85 8.38
CA PRO A 79 14.12 -0.46 7.15
C PRO A 79 13.57 0.88 6.63
N GLU A 80 14.37 1.61 5.83
CA GLU A 80 13.97 2.90 5.25
C GLU A 80 13.47 3.88 6.33
N ALA A 81 14.19 3.94 7.46
CA ALA A 81 13.75 4.65 8.65
C ALA A 81 13.55 6.16 8.40
N ARG A 82 14.43 6.77 7.59
CA ARG A 82 14.36 8.20 7.27
C ARG A 82 13.16 8.48 6.37
N GLU A 83 13.07 7.72 5.30
CA GLU A 83 12.03 7.82 4.27
C GLU A 83 10.65 7.56 4.88
N SER A 84 10.52 6.52 5.71
CA SER A 84 9.27 6.22 6.43
C SER A 84 8.79 7.41 7.27
N SER A 85 9.72 8.08 7.96
CA SER A 85 9.42 9.24 8.79
C SER A 85 8.98 10.45 7.94
N GLU A 86 9.73 10.72 6.87
CA GLU A 86 9.43 11.79 5.91
C GLU A 86 8.06 11.59 5.26
N TYR A 87 7.77 10.38 4.75
CA TYR A 87 6.49 10.05 4.14
C TYR A 87 5.30 10.24 5.09
N ILE A 88 5.42 9.75 6.34
CA ILE A 88 4.35 9.88 7.33
C ILE A 88 4.07 11.35 7.66
N VAL A 89 5.12 12.15 7.88
CA VAL A 89 4.97 13.57 8.21
C VAL A 89 4.40 14.35 7.01
N SER A 90 4.94 14.12 5.81
CA SER A 90 4.43 14.75 4.59
C SER A 90 2.96 14.43 4.33
N PHE A 91 2.57 13.17 4.50
CA PHE A 91 1.19 12.74 4.33
C PHE A 91 0.23 13.50 5.25
N VAL A 92 0.56 13.61 6.54
CA VAL A 92 -0.27 14.33 7.53
C VAL A 92 -0.31 15.84 7.26
N LEU A 93 0.76 16.40 6.67
CA LEU A 93 0.80 17.80 6.25
C LEU A 93 0.18 18.05 4.87
N GLY A 94 -0.36 17.03 4.21
CA GLY A 94 -1.01 17.13 2.90
C GLY A 94 -0.03 17.35 1.74
N ALA A 95 1.23 16.94 1.88
CA ALA A 95 2.26 17.05 0.86
C ALA A 95 2.66 15.67 0.31
N LYS A 96 3.01 15.60 -0.98
CA LYS A 96 3.46 14.36 -1.63
C LYS A 96 4.84 13.91 -1.14
N THR A 97 5.76 14.86 -0.98
CA THR A 97 7.11 14.61 -0.50
C THR A 97 7.50 15.61 0.56
N PHE A 98 8.50 15.28 1.37
CA PHE A 98 8.98 16.19 2.42
C PHE A 98 9.62 17.44 1.84
N GLN A 99 10.32 17.28 0.71
CA GLN A 99 10.96 18.36 -0.04
C GLN A 99 9.94 19.32 -0.67
N SER A 100 8.69 18.87 -0.91
CA SER A 100 7.62 19.72 -1.44
C SER A 100 6.94 20.61 -0.39
N LEU A 101 7.26 20.45 0.89
CA LEU A 101 6.72 21.30 1.95
C LEU A 101 7.24 22.73 1.79
N ASN A 102 6.34 23.71 1.85
CA ASN A 102 6.73 25.11 1.81
C ASN A 102 7.47 25.51 3.10
N SER A 103 8.25 26.59 3.05
CA SER A 103 9.04 27.09 4.18
C SER A 103 8.17 27.35 5.43
N LYS A 104 6.93 27.81 5.25
CA LYS A 104 6.00 28.02 6.38
C LYS A 104 5.67 26.71 7.10
N SER A 105 5.32 25.64 6.38
CA SER A 105 5.00 24.33 6.95
C SER A 105 6.19 23.69 7.66
N LEU A 106 7.42 23.97 7.20
CA LEU A 106 8.64 23.47 7.84
C LEU A 106 8.92 24.13 9.19
N HIS A 107 8.60 25.42 9.34
CA HIS A 107 8.91 26.18 10.56
C HIS A 107 7.72 26.37 11.51
N THR A 108 6.50 26.09 11.05
CA THR A 108 5.30 26.17 11.90
C THR A 108 5.23 24.93 12.80
N PRO A 109 5.04 25.10 14.12
CA PRO A 109 4.80 23.97 15.02
C PRO A 109 3.57 23.17 14.60
N LEU A 110 3.67 21.84 14.67
CA LEU A 110 2.55 20.96 14.34
C LEU A 110 1.42 21.12 15.36
N THR A 111 0.18 20.95 14.92
CA THR A 111 -0.98 20.92 15.83
C THR A 111 -1.00 19.63 16.66
N ALA A 112 -1.80 19.59 17.73
CA ALA A 112 -1.96 18.38 18.52
C ALA A 112 -2.53 17.22 17.69
N GLU A 113 -3.52 17.50 16.85
CA GLU A 113 -4.13 16.53 15.94
C GLU A 113 -3.12 15.95 14.94
N GLN A 114 -2.30 16.81 14.30
CA GLN A 114 -1.25 16.35 13.39
C GLN A 114 -0.24 15.43 14.08
N ARG A 115 0.19 15.79 15.30
CA ARG A 115 1.10 14.95 16.08
C ARG A 115 0.47 13.60 16.44
N GLU A 116 -0.82 13.59 16.79
CA GLU A 116 -1.55 12.36 17.08
C GLU A 116 -1.67 11.46 15.85
N GLN A 117 -2.02 12.02 14.69
CA GLN A 117 -2.08 11.28 13.43
C GLN A 117 -0.72 10.69 13.05
N ILE A 118 0.36 11.47 13.15
CA ILE A 118 1.73 10.99 12.91
C ILE A 118 2.07 9.86 13.88
N GLN A 119 1.76 10.00 15.17
CA GLN A 119 1.99 8.95 16.16
C GLN A 119 1.26 7.65 15.80
N GLN A 120 -0.01 7.73 15.40
CA GLN A 120 -0.81 6.56 15.02
C GLN A 120 -0.22 5.84 13.79
N LEU A 121 0.16 6.58 12.75
CA LEU A 121 0.78 6.03 11.55
C LEU A 121 2.16 5.42 11.86
N SER A 122 2.98 6.11 12.64
CA SER A 122 4.28 5.61 13.05
C SER A 122 4.19 4.35 13.93
N ASN A 123 3.15 4.22 14.76
CA ASN A 123 2.90 2.99 15.50
C ASN A 123 2.63 1.80 14.57
N LYS A 124 1.84 1.98 13.51
CA LYS A 124 1.66 0.94 12.47
C LYS A 124 2.98 0.60 11.79
N ARG A 125 3.82 1.60 11.52
CA ARG A 125 5.14 1.37 10.93
C ARG A 125 6.06 0.56 11.86
N LEU A 126 5.99 0.78 13.17
CA LEU A 126 6.73 0.00 14.18
C LEU A 126 6.33 -1.47 14.22
N GLU A 127 5.11 -1.81 13.81
CA GLU A 127 4.67 -3.20 13.59
C GLU A 127 5.27 -3.82 12.31
N ARG A 128 6.24 -3.13 11.69
CA ARG A 128 6.91 -3.48 10.43
C ARG A 128 5.99 -3.49 9.21
N MET A 129 4.83 -2.86 9.30
CA MET A 129 3.95 -2.65 8.16
C MET A 129 4.68 -1.80 7.10
N PRO A 130 4.70 -2.19 5.81
CA PRO A 130 5.20 -1.36 4.72
C PRO A 130 4.58 0.05 4.76
N VAL A 131 5.39 1.09 4.51
CA VAL A 131 4.92 2.48 4.62
C VAL A 131 3.72 2.76 3.71
N GLN A 132 3.68 2.14 2.53
CA GLN A 132 2.58 2.25 1.57
C GLN A 132 1.24 1.81 2.16
N TYR A 133 1.22 0.75 2.98
CA TYR A 133 0.01 0.30 3.68
C TYR A 133 -0.28 1.15 4.93
N VAL A 134 0.76 1.69 5.57
CA VAL A 134 0.59 2.62 6.69
C VAL A 134 -0.18 3.85 6.22
N LEU A 135 0.21 4.43 5.08
CA LEU A 135 -0.46 5.58 4.46
C LEU A 135 -1.80 5.20 3.82
N GLY A 136 -1.92 3.97 3.32
CA GLY A 136 -3.11 3.46 2.64
C GLY A 136 -3.24 3.92 1.19
N GLU A 137 -2.25 4.64 0.67
CA GLU A 137 -2.12 5.02 -0.72
C GLU A 137 -0.67 5.16 -1.14
N TRP A 138 -0.42 5.05 -2.44
CA TRP A 138 0.91 5.19 -3.02
C TRP A 138 0.82 5.71 -4.45
N ASP A 139 1.80 6.53 -4.82
CA ASP A 139 1.94 7.00 -6.20
C ASP A 139 2.55 5.88 -7.06
N PHE A 140 1.98 5.70 -8.25
CA PHE A 140 2.48 4.83 -9.29
C PHE A 140 2.27 5.54 -10.62
N GLN A 141 3.35 5.84 -11.33
CA GLN A 141 3.30 6.76 -12.48
C GLN A 141 2.63 8.09 -12.06
N ASP A 142 1.69 8.61 -12.86
CA ASP A 142 0.95 9.84 -12.59
C ASP A 142 -0.29 9.64 -11.69
N LEU A 143 -0.47 8.43 -11.11
CA LEU A 143 -1.67 8.04 -10.39
C LEU A 143 -1.39 7.83 -8.90
N THR A 144 -2.32 8.27 -8.05
CA THR A 144 -2.33 7.91 -6.62
C THR A 144 -3.34 6.79 -6.39
N LEU A 145 -2.84 5.60 -6.07
CA LEU A 145 -3.62 4.38 -5.90
C LEU A 145 -3.81 4.06 -4.43
N LYS A 146 -5.00 3.59 -4.04
CA LYS A 146 -5.20 2.98 -2.73
C LYS A 146 -4.38 1.70 -2.60
N MET A 147 -3.85 1.50 -1.40
CA MET A 147 -3.01 0.37 -1.02
C MET A 147 -3.53 -0.24 0.28
N ARG A 148 -3.61 -1.57 0.32
CA ARG A 148 -3.94 -2.31 1.55
C ARG A 148 -3.44 -3.76 1.48
N PRO A 149 -3.07 -4.37 2.62
CA PRO A 149 -2.85 -5.80 2.68
C PRO A 149 -4.12 -6.58 2.28
N PRO A 150 -4.00 -7.79 1.70
CA PRO A 150 -2.75 -8.47 1.33
C PRO A 150 -2.28 -8.15 -0.10
N VAL A 151 -2.80 -7.09 -0.73
CA VAL A 151 -2.58 -6.81 -2.16
C VAL A 151 -1.17 -6.31 -2.41
N PHE A 152 -0.48 -6.90 -3.38
CA PHE A 152 0.91 -6.59 -3.71
C PHE A 152 1.14 -5.08 -3.93
N ILE A 153 2.23 -4.56 -3.34
CA ILE A 153 2.68 -3.19 -3.57
C ILE A 153 3.51 -3.18 -4.86
N PRO A 154 3.10 -2.42 -5.90
CA PRO A 154 3.85 -2.31 -7.15
C PRO A 154 5.30 -1.90 -6.89
N ARG A 155 6.24 -2.49 -7.64
CA ARG A 155 7.66 -2.16 -7.53
C ARG A 155 8.03 -1.04 -8.52
N PRO A 156 9.07 -0.23 -8.26
CA PRO A 156 9.52 0.79 -9.20
C PRO A 156 9.75 0.24 -10.61
N GLU A 157 10.35 -0.95 -10.74
CA GLU A 157 10.61 -1.61 -12.03
C GLU A 157 9.32 -1.97 -12.79
N THR A 158 8.17 -2.02 -12.11
CA THR A 158 6.86 -2.24 -12.74
C THR A 158 6.40 -1.02 -13.55
N GLU A 159 6.93 0.18 -13.25
CA GLU A 159 6.63 1.38 -14.02
C GLU A 159 7.27 1.33 -15.42
N ASP A 160 8.44 0.71 -15.56
CA ASP A 160 9.14 0.54 -16.86
C ASP A 160 8.30 -0.28 -17.85
N LEU A 161 7.56 -1.27 -17.37
CA LEU A 161 6.67 -2.06 -18.21
C LEU A 161 5.57 -1.20 -18.84
N VAL A 162 5.01 -0.24 -18.09
CA VAL A 162 4.00 0.67 -18.63
C VAL A 162 4.59 1.47 -19.79
N SER A 163 5.82 1.96 -19.63
CA SER A 163 6.53 2.71 -20.69
C SER A 163 6.75 1.86 -21.94
N LEU A 164 7.23 0.62 -21.78
CA LEU A 164 7.46 -0.31 -22.90
C LEU A 164 6.17 -0.60 -23.70
N VAL A 165 5.04 -0.80 -23.01
CA VAL A 165 3.75 -1.04 -23.66
C VAL A 165 3.28 0.19 -24.43
N LEU A 166 3.49 1.39 -23.89
CA LEU A 166 3.12 2.63 -24.57
C LEU A 166 3.97 2.87 -25.82
N GLU A 167 5.27 2.58 -25.76
CA GLU A 167 6.16 2.69 -26.92
C GLU A 167 5.73 1.75 -28.05
N ASP A 168 5.41 0.50 -27.74
CA ASP A 168 4.92 -0.48 -28.72
C ASP A 168 3.59 -0.04 -29.36
N GLU A 169 2.65 0.47 -28.55
CA GLU A 169 1.37 1.00 -29.06
C GLU A 169 1.55 2.25 -29.93
N CYS A 170 2.48 3.14 -29.60
CA CYS A 170 2.81 4.30 -30.44
C CYS A 170 3.40 3.88 -31.79
N GLN A 171 4.36 2.95 -31.81
CA GLN A 171 4.97 2.46 -33.05
C GLN A 171 3.96 1.78 -33.98
N LYS A 172 2.99 1.03 -33.43
CA LYS A 172 1.89 0.44 -34.22
C LYS A 172 1.03 1.51 -34.88
N ARG A 173 0.74 2.61 -34.17
CA ARG A 173 -0.06 3.73 -34.69
C ARG A 173 0.68 4.48 -35.80
N GLU A 174 1.97 4.74 -35.63
CA GLU A 174 2.78 5.41 -36.65
C GLU A 174 2.83 4.61 -37.96
N LYS A 175 3.04 3.29 -37.89
CA LYS A 175 3.01 2.40 -39.07
C LYS A 175 1.67 2.44 -39.82
N ASN A 176 0.57 2.62 -39.10
CA ASN A 176 -0.78 2.72 -39.69
C ASN A 176 -1.09 4.12 -40.24
N SER A 177 -0.38 5.17 -39.81
CA SER A 177 -0.60 6.55 -40.24
C SER A 177 -0.06 6.88 -41.63
N GLY A 178 0.82 6.05 -42.18
CA GLY A 178 1.39 6.18 -43.54
C GLY A 178 0.50 5.64 -44.67
N LEU A 179 -0.69 5.13 -44.38
CA LEU A 179 -1.64 4.63 -45.37
C LEU A 179 -2.50 5.78 -45.93
N CYS A 180 -2.70 5.84 -47.26
CA CYS A 180 -3.50 6.87 -47.95
C CYS A 180 -4.96 6.97 -47.49
N PHE A 181 -5.45 6.00 -46.72
CA PHE A 181 -6.72 6.02 -46.03
C PHE A 181 -6.48 5.69 -44.55
N PRO A 182 -6.84 6.56 -43.60
CA PRO A 182 -6.78 6.22 -42.19
C PRO A 182 -7.76 5.07 -41.93
N VAL A 183 -7.23 3.85 -41.79
CA VAL A 183 -8.00 2.72 -41.29
C VAL A 183 -8.24 2.97 -39.80
N PRO A 184 -9.48 2.94 -39.29
CA PRO A 184 -9.73 3.02 -37.85
C PRO A 184 -8.92 1.93 -37.16
N VAL A 185 -7.92 2.32 -36.37
CA VAL A 185 -7.18 1.36 -35.56
C VAL A 185 -8.17 0.87 -34.49
N PRO A 186 -8.49 -0.43 -34.42
CA PRO A 186 -9.43 -0.92 -33.43
C PRO A 186 -8.93 -0.58 -32.02
N ASP A 187 -9.85 -0.25 -31.13
CA ASP A 187 -9.56 0.02 -29.72
C ASP A 187 -8.68 -1.11 -29.15
N SER A 188 -7.46 -0.80 -28.73
CA SER A 188 -6.55 -1.79 -28.17
C SER A 188 -7.18 -2.42 -26.92
N VAL A 189 -7.45 -3.72 -26.97
CA VAL A 189 -7.89 -4.50 -25.81
C VAL A 189 -6.66 -5.10 -25.15
N ILE A 190 -6.38 -4.64 -23.93
CA ILE A 190 -5.23 -5.06 -23.13
C ILE A 190 -5.70 -6.10 -22.11
N LEU A 191 -4.97 -7.20 -21.98
CA LEU A 191 -5.23 -8.23 -20.98
C LEU A 191 -4.14 -8.19 -19.90
N GLU A 192 -4.54 -7.91 -18.65
CA GLU A 192 -3.66 -7.98 -17.48
C GLU A 192 -4.03 -9.16 -16.59
N ILE A 193 -3.04 -10.00 -16.29
CA ILE A 193 -3.13 -11.14 -15.38
C ILE A 193 -2.45 -10.78 -14.06
N GLY A 194 -3.16 -10.96 -12.94
CA GLY A 194 -2.69 -10.61 -11.60
C GLY A 194 -2.78 -9.11 -11.34
N CYS A 195 -3.95 -8.51 -11.57
CA CYS A 195 -4.09 -7.05 -11.58
C CYS A 195 -3.83 -6.36 -10.24
N GLY A 196 -3.84 -7.07 -9.10
CA GLY A 196 -3.38 -6.50 -7.83
C GLY A 196 -4.13 -5.22 -7.44
N SER A 197 -3.41 -4.09 -7.34
CA SER A 197 -4.00 -2.77 -7.06
C SER A 197 -4.59 -2.07 -8.31
N GLY A 198 -4.38 -2.64 -9.50
CA GLY A 198 -4.71 -2.06 -10.80
C GLY A 198 -3.62 -1.17 -11.37
N ALA A 199 -2.41 -1.19 -10.82
CA ALA A 199 -1.37 -0.22 -11.13
C ALA A 199 -1.06 -0.11 -12.63
N ILE A 200 -0.84 -1.24 -13.30
CA ILE A 200 -0.53 -1.25 -14.73
C ILE A 200 -1.76 -0.92 -15.56
N ALA A 201 -2.87 -1.67 -15.41
CA ALA A 201 -4.12 -1.43 -16.12
C ALA A 201 -4.55 0.03 -16.11
N LEU A 202 -4.60 0.63 -14.92
CA LEU A 202 -5.13 1.98 -14.74
C LEU A 202 -4.16 3.03 -15.30
N SER A 203 -2.84 2.80 -15.20
CA SER A 203 -1.83 3.67 -15.83
C SER A 203 -1.87 3.61 -17.35
N LEU A 204 -2.10 2.42 -17.92
CA LEU A 204 -2.27 2.27 -19.37
C LEU A 204 -3.56 2.94 -19.83
N LEU A 205 -4.67 2.77 -19.12
CA LEU A 205 -5.93 3.43 -19.46
C LEU A 205 -5.83 4.96 -19.38
N SER A 206 -5.10 5.52 -18.40
CA SER A 206 -4.93 6.97 -18.30
C SER A 206 -4.12 7.56 -19.44
N LYS A 207 -3.17 6.81 -20.00
CA LYS A 207 -2.29 7.24 -21.11
C LYS A 207 -2.82 6.85 -22.50
N LEU A 208 -3.68 5.83 -22.59
CA LEU A 208 -4.30 5.35 -23.83
C LEU A 208 -5.83 5.58 -23.76
N PRO A 209 -6.34 6.74 -24.22
CA PRO A 209 -7.74 7.12 -24.02
C PRO A 209 -8.75 6.23 -24.76
N GLN A 210 -8.32 5.55 -25.83
CA GLN A 210 -9.16 4.67 -26.64
C GLN A 210 -9.01 3.18 -26.28
N SER A 211 -8.11 2.83 -25.35
CA SER A 211 -7.94 1.42 -24.98
C SER A 211 -8.99 0.96 -23.97
N ARG A 212 -9.18 -0.36 -23.93
CA ARG A 212 -9.96 -1.06 -22.91
C ARG A 212 -9.07 -2.12 -22.26
N VAL A 213 -9.30 -2.39 -20.98
CA VAL A 213 -8.56 -3.41 -20.25
C VAL A 213 -9.50 -4.52 -19.80
N ILE A 214 -9.05 -5.77 -19.91
CA ILE A 214 -9.59 -6.90 -19.18
C ILE A 214 -8.54 -7.25 -18.12
N ALA A 215 -8.89 -7.07 -16.86
CA ALA A 215 -8.01 -7.31 -15.72
C ALA A 215 -8.54 -8.51 -14.94
N LEU A 216 -7.67 -9.46 -14.63
CA LEU A 216 -8.05 -10.63 -13.86
C LEU A 216 -7.08 -10.90 -12.73
N ASP A 217 -7.61 -11.37 -11.61
CA ASP A 217 -6.82 -11.80 -10.47
C ASP A 217 -7.56 -12.93 -9.75
N LYS A 218 -6.79 -13.84 -9.14
CA LYS A 218 -7.33 -14.97 -8.36
C LYS A 218 -7.72 -14.54 -6.95
N GLU A 219 -7.16 -13.45 -6.45
CA GLU A 219 -7.41 -12.95 -5.10
C GLU A 219 -8.57 -11.94 -5.12
N LYS A 220 -9.62 -12.21 -4.34
CA LYS A 220 -10.78 -11.30 -4.26
C LYS A 220 -10.37 -9.90 -3.75
N ALA A 221 -9.43 -9.85 -2.81
CA ALA A 221 -8.94 -8.59 -2.25
C ALA A 221 -8.25 -7.69 -3.30
N ALA A 222 -7.53 -8.29 -4.26
CA ALA A 222 -6.92 -7.57 -5.39
C ALA A 222 -8.01 -7.02 -6.31
N VAL A 223 -8.91 -7.89 -6.76
CA VAL A 223 -10.06 -7.51 -7.61
C VAL A 223 -10.87 -6.35 -7.01
N ASP A 224 -11.18 -6.41 -5.72
CA ASP A 224 -11.93 -5.35 -5.04
C ASP A 224 -11.12 -4.04 -4.95
N LEU A 225 -9.80 -4.12 -4.74
CA LEU A 225 -8.93 -2.94 -4.73
C LEU A 225 -8.77 -2.32 -6.12
N THR A 226 -8.60 -3.14 -7.17
CA THR A 226 -8.60 -2.66 -8.57
C THR A 226 -9.90 -1.94 -8.89
N ARG A 227 -11.06 -2.47 -8.48
CA ARG A 227 -12.36 -1.81 -8.70
C ARG A 227 -12.44 -0.47 -7.99
N GLU A 228 -12.03 -0.41 -6.72
CA GLU A 228 -12.03 0.82 -5.94
C GLU A 228 -11.13 1.89 -6.59
N ASN A 229 -9.93 1.51 -7.02
CA ASN A 229 -9.01 2.42 -7.71
C ASN A 229 -9.56 2.86 -9.07
N ALA A 230 -10.14 1.95 -9.86
CA ALA A 230 -10.79 2.28 -11.12
C ALA A 230 -11.91 3.31 -10.94
N HIS A 231 -12.76 3.15 -9.91
CA HIS A 231 -13.82 4.11 -9.59
C HIS A 231 -13.25 5.46 -9.14
N ARG A 232 -12.27 5.48 -8.25
CA ARG A 232 -11.63 6.72 -7.77
C ARG A 232 -11.01 7.52 -8.92
N LEU A 233 -10.42 6.83 -9.89
CA LEU A 233 -9.79 7.43 -11.07
C LEU A 233 -10.76 7.67 -12.24
N ARG A 234 -12.05 7.29 -12.11
CA ARG A 234 -13.08 7.40 -13.15
C ARG A 234 -12.74 6.62 -14.42
N LEU A 235 -12.14 5.45 -14.26
CA LEU A 235 -11.72 4.54 -15.33
C LEU A 235 -12.56 3.26 -15.39
N GLN A 236 -13.56 3.10 -14.52
CA GLN A 236 -14.36 1.88 -14.39
C GLN A 236 -15.05 1.44 -15.69
N ASP A 237 -15.42 2.38 -16.57
CA ASP A 237 -16.16 2.08 -17.80
C ASP A 237 -15.26 1.46 -18.89
N ARG A 238 -13.95 1.57 -18.73
CA ARG A 238 -12.94 1.06 -19.68
C ARG A 238 -12.18 -0.17 -19.17
N ILE A 239 -12.52 -0.68 -18.00
CA ILE A 239 -11.90 -1.87 -17.41
C ILE A 239 -12.94 -2.92 -17.02
N HIS A 240 -12.74 -4.15 -17.49
CA HIS A 240 -13.52 -5.30 -17.08
C HIS A 240 -12.72 -6.15 -16.10
N ILE A 241 -13.13 -6.18 -14.82
CA ILE A 241 -12.35 -6.79 -13.73
C ILE A 241 -12.98 -8.11 -13.28
N LEU A 242 -12.24 -9.20 -13.49
CA LEU A 242 -12.69 -10.58 -13.29
C LEU A 242 -11.96 -11.25 -12.12
N HIS A 243 -12.71 -11.88 -11.23
CA HIS A 243 -12.16 -12.79 -10.21
C HIS A 243 -12.02 -14.19 -10.80
N ARG A 244 -10.82 -14.53 -11.28
CA ARG A 244 -10.53 -15.77 -12.02
C ARG A 244 -9.10 -16.24 -11.80
N ASP A 245 -8.93 -17.55 -11.78
CA ASP A 245 -7.62 -18.19 -11.87
C ASP A 245 -7.35 -18.59 -13.32
N VAL A 246 -6.21 -18.16 -13.86
CA VAL A 246 -5.78 -18.43 -15.25
C VAL A 246 -5.59 -19.92 -15.52
N SER A 247 -5.31 -20.73 -14.49
CA SER A 247 -5.16 -22.18 -14.63
C SER A 247 -6.47 -22.90 -15.02
N CYS A 248 -7.61 -22.22 -14.94
CA CYS A 248 -8.88 -22.77 -15.40
C CYS A 248 -8.96 -22.75 -16.93
N SER A 249 -9.15 -23.92 -17.53
CA SER A 249 -9.04 -24.24 -18.96
C SER A 249 -9.97 -23.45 -19.92
N ASN A 250 -10.90 -22.64 -19.41
CA ASN A 250 -11.90 -21.89 -20.17
C ASN A 250 -11.84 -20.36 -19.99
N CYS A 251 -10.73 -19.79 -19.50
CA CYS A 251 -10.70 -18.37 -19.12
C CYS A 251 -10.81 -17.35 -20.27
N PHE A 252 -10.48 -17.71 -21.52
CA PHE A 252 -10.30 -16.72 -22.60
C PHE A 252 -11.27 -16.87 -23.78
N HIS A 253 -12.32 -17.69 -23.65
CA HIS A 253 -13.18 -18.07 -24.78
C HIS A 253 -14.06 -16.93 -25.38
N CYS A 254 -13.96 -15.70 -24.89
CA CYS A 254 -14.90 -14.62 -25.23
C CYS A 254 -14.26 -13.31 -25.72
N TYR A 255 -12.94 -13.23 -25.87
CA TYR A 255 -12.26 -11.99 -26.24
C TYR A 255 -11.34 -12.24 -27.44
N GLY A 256 -11.46 -11.43 -28.51
CA GLY A 256 -10.55 -11.46 -29.66
C GLY A 256 -9.08 -11.27 -29.22
N PRO A 257 -8.08 -11.47 -30.11
CA PRO A 257 -6.68 -11.59 -29.71
C PRO A 257 -6.24 -10.33 -28.92
N PRO A 258 -6.07 -10.42 -27.59
CA PRO A 258 -5.68 -9.26 -26.80
C PRO A 258 -4.19 -9.01 -26.94
N VAL A 259 -3.77 -7.77 -26.69
CA VAL A 259 -2.37 -7.51 -26.35
C VAL A 259 -2.12 -8.19 -25.01
N PHE A 260 -1.38 -9.29 -25.05
CA PHE A 260 -1.10 -10.10 -23.86
C PHE A 260 0.01 -9.43 -23.06
N LEU A 261 -0.26 -9.10 -21.81
CA LEU A 261 0.77 -8.78 -20.82
C LEU A 261 0.98 -10.03 -19.97
N PRO A 262 1.88 -10.96 -20.35
CA PRO A 262 2.24 -12.06 -19.47
C PRO A 262 2.95 -11.51 -18.24
N PHE A 263 2.29 -11.55 -17.09
CA PHE A 263 3.03 -11.60 -15.82
C PHE A 263 3.28 -13.06 -15.45
N TYR A 264 4.51 -13.51 -15.69
CA TYR A 264 5.05 -14.67 -14.99
C TYR A 264 5.48 -14.22 -13.60
N PHE A 265 4.65 -14.51 -12.60
CA PHE A 265 5.12 -14.54 -11.22
C PHE A 265 5.81 -15.90 -11.03
N ASP A 266 7.13 -15.95 -11.13
CA ASP A 266 7.88 -17.07 -10.55
C ASP A 266 7.71 -16.95 -9.04
N GLY A 267 6.80 -17.76 -8.49
CA GLY A 267 6.68 -18.00 -7.06
C GLY A 267 7.92 -18.73 -6.57
N GLY A 268 9.04 -18.00 -6.54
CA GLY A 268 10.32 -18.44 -6.02
C GLY A 268 10.18 -18.80 -4.54
N ARG A 269 9.81 -20.06 -4.30
CA ARG A 269 10.32 -20.83 -3.17
C ARG A 269 11.84 -20.78 -3.26
N GLN A 270 12.47 -19.84 -2.57
CA GLN A 270 13.85 -20.05 -2.15
C GLN A 270 13.82 -21.12 -1.06
N ALA A 271 14.52 -22.21 -1.35
CA ALA A 271 14.91 -23.24 -0.40
C ALA A 271 15.72 -22.64 0.76
#